data_AF-A0A355FV23-F1
#
_entry.id   AF-A0A355FV23-F1
#
_cell.length_a   1.000
_cell.length_b   1.000
_cell.length_c   1.000
_cell.angle_alpha   90.00
_cell.angle_beta   90.00
_cell.angle_gamma   90.00
#
_symmetry.space_group_name_H-M   'P 1'
#
loop_
_entity.id
_entity.type
_entity.pdbx_description
1 polymer ?
#
loop_
_entity_poly.entity_id
_entity_poly.type
_entity_poly.pdbx_seq_one_letter_code
_entity_poly.pdbx_strand_id
1 'polypeptide(L)' 'SYGQLQSKLEEDGMEILESGLERIPNITKELGAEETAEVEKLIERLEEDEDVQNVFHTMSSATEDSEG' A
#
# COMPACT_ATOMS: atom_id res chain seq x y z
N SER A 1 -3.07 0.58 21.75
CA SER A 1 -3.83 0.33 20.51
C SER A 1 -3.66 1.52 19.57
N TYR A 2 -3.97 1.37 18.30
CA TYR A 2 -3.93 2.45 17.29
C TYR A 2 -4.62 3.74 17.78
N GLY A 3 -5.82 3.63 18.37
CA GLY A 3 -6.55 4.78 18.92
C GLY A 3 -5.81 5.49 20.07
N GLN A 4 -5.03 4.77 20.90
CA GLN A 4 -4.24 5.41 21.96
C GLN A 4 -3.04 6.18 21.40
N LEU A 5 -2.45 5.71 20.30
CA LEU A 5 -1.38 6.43 19.61
C LEU A 5 -1.93 7.69 18.93
N GLN A 6 -3.06 7.57 18.23
CA GLN A 6 -3.76 8.70 17.61
C GLN A 6 -4.11 9.78 18.63
N SER A 7 -4.78 9.41 19.73
CA SER A 7 -5.13 10.38 20.78
C SER A 7 -3.90 11.06 21.37
N LYS A 8 -2.76 10.35 21.48
CA LYS A 8 -1.54 10.94 22.01
C LYS A 8 -0.90 11.94 21.04
N LEU A 9 -0.90 11.64 19.73
CA LEU A 9 -0.40 12.54 18.70
C LEU A 9 -1.24 13.84 18.64
N GLU A 10 -2.57 13.71 18.73
CA GLU A 10 -3.49 14.86 18.80
C GLU A 10 -3.28 15.70 20.07
N GLU A 11 -3.12 15.07 21.24
CA GLU A 11 -2.81 15.75 22.52
C GLU A 11 -1.49 16.53 22.48
N ASP A 12 -0.49 15.99 21.77
CA ASP A 12 0.82 16.63 21.62
C ASP A 12 0.82 17.72 20.53
N GLY A 13 -0.35 18.01 19.93
CA GLY A 13 -0.52 19.03 18.89
C GLY A 13 0.08 18.66 17.54
N MET A 14 0.32 17.36 17.31
CA MET A 14 0.80 16.85 16.03
C MET A 14 -0.38 16.63 15.10
N GLU A 15 -0.31 17.20 13.90
CA GLU A 15 -1.27 16.95 12.84
C GLU A 15 -0.97 15.60 12.19
N ILE A 16 -2.00 14.75 12.09
CA ILE A 16 -1.89 13.45 11.43
C ILE A 16 -2.18 13.66 9.94
N LEU A 17 -1.13 13.56 9.13
CA LEU A 17 -1.22 13.68 7.67
C LEU A 17 -1.92 12.47 7.04
N GLU A 18 -1.58 11.28 7.51
CA GLU A 18 -2.17 10.02 7.06
C GLU A 18 -2.21 9.01 8.21
N SER A 19 -3.25 8.20 8.25
CA SER A 19 -3.46 7.18 9.29
C SER A 19 -4.19 5.99 8.69
N GLY A 20 -3.48 4.89 8.47
CA GLY A 20 -4.02 3.67 7.89
C GLY A 20 -3.42 2.39 8.48
N LEU A 21 -4.03 1.26 8.13
CA LEU A 21 -3.43 -0.05 8.35
C LEU A 21 -2.90 -0.57 7.02
N GLU A 22 -1.59 -0.43 6.83
CA GLU A 22 -0.91 -0.95 5.65
C GLU A 22 -0.50 -2.42 5.82
N ARG A 23 -0.31 -3.11 4.69
CA ARG A 23 0.30 -4.44 4.66
C ARG A 23 1.69 -4.38 4.07
N ILE A 24 2.69 -4.46 4.94
CA ILE A 24 4.09 -4.53 4.53
C ILE A 24 4.47 -5.99 4.24
N PRO A 25 4.91 -6.34 3.01
CA PRO A 25 5.35 -7.70 2.70
C PRO A 25 6.65 -8.02 3.44
N ASN A 26 6.72 -9.21 4.06
CA ASN A 26 7.96 -9.67 4.71
C ASN A 26 9.02 -10.16 3.70
N ILE A 27 8.57 -10.55 2.51
CA ILE A 27 9.41 -11.07 1.42
C ILE A 27 8.82 -10.55 0.12
N THR A 28 9.66 -9.98 -0.73
CA THR A 28 9.29 -9.58 -2.09
C THR A 28 9.84 -10.56 -3.13
N LYS A 29 9.24 -10.53 -4.32
CA LYS A 29 9.65 -11.33 -5.47
C LYS A 29 9.91 -10.41 -6.66
N GLU A 30 11.13 -10.48 -7.18
CA GLU A 30 11.50 -9.88 -8.47
C GLU A 30 10.89 -10.69 -9.61
N LEU A 31 10.33 -9.98 -10.60
CA LEU A 31 9.74 -10.58 -11.80
C LEU A 31 10.47 -10.09 -13.06
N GLY A 32 10.41 -10.88 -14.14
CA GLY A 32 10.86 -10.42 -15.45
C GLY A 32 9.85 -9.42 -16.07
N ALA A 33 10.28 -8.66 -17.08
CA ALA A 33 9.46 -7.61 -17.69
C ALA A 33 8.09 -8.09 -18.21
N GLU A 34 8.01 -9.30 -18.77
CA GLU A 34 6.76 -9.88 -19.25
C GLU A 34 5.82 -10.21 -18.08
N GLU A 35 6.33 -10.87 -17.04
CA GLU A 35 5.56 -11.21 -15.83
C GLU A 35 5.11 -9.95 -15.08
N THR A 36 5.96 -8.92 -15.00
CA THR A 36 5.61 -7.62 -14.42
C THR A 36 4.43 -6.99 -15.16
N ALA A 37 4.50 -6.90 -16.50
CA ALA A 37 3.43 -6.32 -17.29
C ALA A 37 2.10 -7.08 -17.17
N GLU A 38 2.15 -8.41 -17.03
CA GLU A 38 0.95 -9.22 -16.76
C GLU A 38 0.36 -8.96 -15.38
N VAL A 39 1.21 -8.84 -14.36
CA VAL A 39 0.79 -8.57 -12.98
C VAL A 39 0.25 -7.16 -12.83
N GLU A 40 0.88 -6.15 -13.42
CA GLU A 40 0.40 -4.76 -13.44
C GLU A 40 -1.00 -4.67 -14.06
N LYS A 41 -1.18 -5.29 -15.23
CA LYS A 41 -2.49 -5.34 -15.89
C LYS A 41 -3.55 -6.07 -15.06
N LEU A 42 -3.15 -7.05 -14.24
CA LEU A 42 -4.06 -7.70 -13.31
C LEU A 42 -4.44 -6.77 -12.15
N ILE A 43 -3.47 -6.05 -11.59
CA ILE A 43 -3.69 -5.08 -10.50
C ILE A 43 -4.63 -3.98 -10.97
N GLU A 44 -4.38 -3.35 -12.12
CA GLU A 44 -5.25 -2.31 -12.70
C GLU A 44 -6.71 -2.77 -12.77
N ARG A 45 -6.94 -3.99 -13.28
CA ARG A 45 -8.29 -4.56 -13.41
C ARG A 45 -8.96 -4.84 -12.07
N LEU A 46 -8.19 -5.10 -11.01
CA LEU A 46 -8.72 -5.27 -9.67
C LEU A 46 -9.06 -3.91 -9.05
N GLU A 47 -8.25 -2.88 -9.29
CA GLU A 47 -8.48 -1.53 -8.77
C GLU A 47 -9.66 -0.82 -9.44
N GLU A 48 -9.96 -1.15 -10.69
CA GLU A 48 -11.14 -0.65 -11.41
C GLU A 48 -12.47 -1.26 -10.91
N ASP A 49 -12.42 -2.31 -10.10
CA ASP A 49 -13.61 -2.96 -9.56
C ASP A 49 -14.12 -2.21 -8.32
N GLU A 50 -15.37 -1.73 -8.38
CA GLU A 50 -16.00 -0.96 -7.30
C GLU A 50 -16.13 -1.73 -5.98
N ASP A 51 -16.13 -3.07 -6.04
CA ASP A 51 -16.16 -3.93 -4.87
C ASP A 51 -14.76 -4.16 -4.25
N VAL A 52 -13.69 -3.82 -4.96
CA VAL A 52 -12.31 -3.94 -4.47
C VAL A 52 -11.91 -2.67 -3.73
N GLN A 53 -11.49 -2.85 -2.49
CA GLN A 53 -11.10 -1.73 -1.63
C GLN A 53 -9.59 -1.51 -1.56
N ASN A 54 -8.79 -2.57 -1.69
CA ASN A 54 -7.33 -2.51 -1.63
C ASN A 54 -6.72 -3.71 -2.37
N VAL A 55 -5.63 -3.51 -3.09
CA VAL A 55 -4.83 -4.57 -3.71
C VAL A 55 -3.45 -4.59 -3.04
N PHE A 56 -3.00 -5.78 -2.61
CA PHE A 56 -1.67 -5.96 -2.02
C PHE A 56 -0.93 -7.07 -2.75
N HIS A 57 0.34 -6.82 -3.09
CA HIS A 57 1.19 -7.79 -3.75
C HIS A 57 2.58 -7.86 -3.10
N THR A 58 3.31 -8.94 -3.40
CA THR A 58 4.71 -9.10 -3.00
C THR A 58 5.67 -8.88 -4.17
N MET A 59 5.18 -8.50 -5.35
CA MET A 59 6.05 -8.11 -6.46
C MET A 59 6.93 -6.94 -6.02
N SER A 60 8.23 -7.08 -6.21
CA SER A 60 9.20 -6.01 -6.02
C SER A 60 9.06 -5.07 -7.20
N SER A 61 8.21 -4.05 -7.11
CA SER A 61 8.25 -2.95 -8.06
C SER A 61 9.54 -2.18 -7.80
N ALA A 62 10.34 -1.92 -8.84
CA ALA A 62 11.40 -0.94 -8.75
C ALA A 62 10.75 0.43 -8.57
N THR A 63 10.40 0.79 -7.33
CA THR A 63 10.05 2.15 -6.85
C THR A 63 9.00 2.90 -7.68
N GLU A 64 7.72 2.88 -7.28
CA GLU A 64 6.76 4.00 -7.53
C GLU A 64 5.65 4.11 -6.45
N ASP A 65 5.93 3.79 -5.18
CA ASP A 65 5.04 4.12 -4.03
C ASP A 65 5.77 5.01 -3.02
N SER A 66 6.41 6.06 -3.54
CA SER A 66 6.78 7.23 -2.75
C SER A 66 6.13 8.45 -3.41
N GLU A 67 4.81 8.40 -3.60
CA GLU A 67 4.05 9.65 -3.64
C GLU A 67 4.02 10.22 -2.21
N GLY A 68 4.42 11.48 -2.09
CA GLY A 68 4.86 12.11 -0.85
C GLY A 68 3.78 12.79 -0.02
#